data_AF-A0A2E7JNJ5-F1
#
_entry.id   AF-A0A2E7JNJ5-F1
#
_cell.length_a   1.000
_cell.length_b   1.000
_cell.length_c   1.000
_cell.angle_alpha   90.00
_cell.angle_beta   90.00
_cell.angle_gamma   90.00
#
_symmetry.space_group_name_H-M   'P 1'
#
loop_
_entity.id
_entity.type
_entity.pdbx_description
1 polymer ?
#
loop_
_entity_poly.entity_id
_entity_poly.type
_entity_poly.pdbx_seq_one_letter_code
_entity_poly.pdbx_strand_id
1 'polypeptide(L)'
;MIEELLRANPVCGPVLAAGDRHEVQILYTQVDRDAQNRPHFIRHAYAVDPQAYFYPASAIKLAGAMLALEKLNGLGIDGVGRDTPLRIGSAHSGQIAADADPTAPGGVPTIGHYIRKLFAVSDNDAYNRLYEFVGQQRLNDGLWEKGYGDVRLVHRLQGVLSPEENRHTNPFEFYRGDEVLYRQPMRVNPHAWQAAAPILRGRGYLRGGEVVEAPRDFAGSNYMSIEVLQKLLIAVLFPQAIAAEQRFDLRDDDYRFLQRAMSMLPRECKYPHYDS
;
A
#
# COMPACT_ATOMS: atom_id res chain seq x y z
N MET A 1 6.23 27.52 -13.96
CA MET A 1 4.89 27.08 -14.37
C MET A 1 4.03 26.55 -13.22
N ILE A 2 4.23 25.32 -12.68
CA ILE A 2 3.31 24.80 -11.63
C ILE A 2 3.38 25.62 -10.34
N GLU A 3 4.56 26.03 -9.92
CA GLU A 3 4.72 26.86 -8.72
C GLU A 3 4.03 28.22 -8.85
N GLU A 4 4.16 28.87 -10.02
CA GLU A 4 3.48 30.15 -10.28
C GLU A 4 1.96 30.00 -10.22
N LEU A 5 1.42 28.93 -10.82
CA LEU A 5 -0.01 28.61 -10.77
C LEU A 5 -0.48 28.34 -9.32
N LEU A 6 0.30 27.58 -8.55
CA LEU A 6 -0.01 27.27 -7.15
C LEU A 6 0.06 28.52 -6.26
N ARG A 7 1.05 29.40 -6.48
CA ARG A 7 1.19 30.66 -5.72
C ARG A 7 0.08 31.66 -6.04
N ALA A 8 -0.38 31.70 -7.30
CA ALA A 8 -1.48 32.55 -7.72
C ALA A 8 -2.86 32.02 -7.30
N ASN A 9 -2.97 30.73 -6.96
CA ASN A 9 -4.24 30.13 -6.54
C ASN A 9 -4.61 30.58 -5.12
N PRO A 10 -5.85 31.05 -4.86
CA PRO A 10 -6.25 31.59 -3.57
C PRO A 10 -6.29 30.56 -2.43
N VAL A 11 -6.36 29.27 -2.74
CA VAL A 11 -6.32 28.17 -1.75
C VAL A 11 -4.89 27.69 -1.52
N CYS A 12 -4.13 27.46 -2.59
CA CYS A 12 -2.77 26.94 -2.48
C CYS A 12 -1.77 28.01 -2.03
N GLY A 13 -1.88 29.24 -2.53
CA GLY A 13 -0.94 30.34 -2.25
C GLY A 13 -0.63 30.54 -0.76
N PRO A 14 -1.66 30.63 0.12
CA PRO A 14 -1.44 30.74 1.57
C PRO A 14 -0.70 29.53 2.17
N VAL A 15 -0.97 28.31 1.69
CA VAL A 15 -0.30 27.09 2.15
C VAL A 15 1.18 27.09 1.74
N LEU A 16 1.48 27.46 0.49
CA LEU A 16 2.85 27.57 -0.01
C LEU A 16 3.64 28.70 0.66
N ALA A 17 2.98 29.81 1.00
CA ALA A 17 3.61 30.92 1.74
C ALA A 17 4.01 30.53 3.17
N ALA A 18 3.35 29.53 3.76
CA ALA A 18 3.71 28.92 5.03
C ALA A 18 4.57 27.65 4.86
N GLY A 19 5.28 27.52 3.73
CA GLY A 19 6.00 26.30 3.31
C GLY A 19 6.90 25.68 4.39
N ASP A 20 7.69 26.49 5.10
CA ASP A 20 8.59 26.04 6.18
C ASP A 20 7.85 25.37 7.35
N ARG A 21 6.55 25.66 7.53
CA ARG A 21 5.73 25.05 8.59
C ARG A 21 5.01 23.77 8.14
N HIS A 22 4.76 23.63 6.85
CA HIS A 22 3.90 22.57 6.31
C HIS A 22 4.66 21.49 5.55
N GLU A 23 5.92 21.72 5.17
CA GLU A 23 6.77 20.76 4.44
C GLU A 23 6.06 20.21 3.18
N VAL A 24 5.27 21.05 2.51
CA VAL A 24 4.40 20.63 1.40
C VAL A 24 5.23 20.26 0.18
N GLN A 25 5.04 19.04 -0.30
CA GLN A 25 5.56 18.57 -1.58
C GLN A 25 4.40 18.34 -2.54
N ILE A 26 4.53 18.80 -3.79
CA ILE A 26 3.51 18.57 -4.83
C ILE A 26 4.19 17.98 -6.05
N LEU A 27 3.64 16.84 -6.49
CA LEU A 27 4.01 16.19 -7.71
C LEU A 27 2.77 16.03 -8.58
N TYR A 28 2.79 16.65 -9.75
CA TYR A 28 1.75 16.58 -10.75
C TYR A 28 2.32 15.95 -12.01
N THR A 29 1.59 15.01 -12.60
CA THR A 29 1.93 14.43 -13.89
C THR A 29 0.79 14.71 -14.85
N GLN A 30 1.06 15.51 -15.87
CA GLN A 30 0.17 15.66 -17.02
C GLN A 30 0.32 14.41 -17.90
N VAL A 31 -0.82 13.86 -18.32
CA VAL A 31 -0.87 12.68 -19.20
C VAL A 31 -1.47 13.11 -20.53
N ASP A 32 -0.60 13.27 -21.52
CA ASP A 32 -1.02 13.54 -22.90
C ASP A 32 -1.12 12.22 -23.67
N ARG A 33 -1.99 12.15 -24.67
CA ARG A 33 -2.11 10.96 -25.52
C ARG A 33 -1.82 11.34 -26.97
N ASP A 34 -0.99 10.55 -27.63
CA ASP A 34 -0.75 10.73 -29.06
C ASP A 34 -1.91 10.22 -29.92
N ALA A 35 -1.79 10.38 -31.24
CA ALA A 35 -2.78 9.92 -32.21
C ALA A 35 -3.03 8.39 -32.17
N GLN A 36 -2.14 7.62 -31.55
CA GLN A 36 -2.28 6.17 -31.33
C GLN A 36 -2.73 5.85 -29.89
N ASN A 37 -3.21 6.86 -29.14
CA ASN A 37 -3.68 6.76 -27.77
C ASN A 37 -2.60 6.35 -26.74
N ARG A 38 -1.30 6.42 -27.11
CA ARG A 38 -0.18 6.10 -26.21
C ARG A 38 0.05 7.27 -25.25
N PRO A 39 0.19 7.02 -23.94
CA PRO A 39 0.38 8.07 -22.95
C PRO A 39 1.82 8.62 -22.97
N HIS A 40 1.93 9.94 -22.84
CA HIS A 40 3.16 10.68 -22.63
C HIS A 40 3.05 11.46 -21.32
N PHE A 41 4.08 11.39 -20.48
CA PHE A 41 4.04 11.92 -19.13
C PHE A 41 4.92 13.16 -19.00
N ILE A 42 4.31 14.30 -18.66
CA ILE A 42 5.04 15.54 -18.36
C ILE A 42 4.93 15.81 -16.87
N ARG A 43 6.08 15.82 -16.20
CA ARG A 43 6.16 15.95 -14.75
C ARG A 43 6.37 17.41 -14.33
N HIS A 44 5.60 17.84 -13.35
CA HIS A 44 5.75 19.12 -12.68
C HIS A 44 5.89 18.91 -11.18
N ALA A 45 6.92 19.50 -10.59
CA ALA A 45 7.30 19.29 -9.20
C ALA A 45 7.38 20.62 -8.45
N TYR A 46 6.96 20.64 -7.20
CA TYR A 46 7.21 21.71 -6.23
C TYR A 46 7.73 21.08 -4.93
N ALA A 47 8.93 21.51 -4.52
CA ALA A 47 9.61 21.10 -3.29
C ALA A 47 9.71 19.56 -3.10
N VAL A 48 9.73 18.79 -4.19
CA VAL A 48 9.82 17.32 -4.11
C VAL A 48 11.22 16.95 -3.66
N ASP A 49 11.30 16.27 -2.52
CA ASP A 49 12.55 15.78 -1.94
C ASP A 49 12.31 14.40 -1.31
N PRO A 50 12.85 13.31 -1.90
CA PRO A 50 12.73 11.96 -1.36
C PRO A 50 13.57 11.73 -0.09
N GLN A 51 14.39 12.68 0.35
CA GLN A 51 15.06 12.63 1.65
C GLN A 51 14.26 13.33 2.76
N ALA A 52 13.32 14.21 2.39
CA ALA A 52 12.39 14.80 3.32
C ALA A 52 11.29 13.79 3.68
N TYR A 53 11.27 13.37 4.94
CA TYR A 53 10.30 12.38 5.41
C TYR A 53 8.86 12.88 5.24
N PHE A 54 8.06 12.06 4.56
CA PHE A 54 6.63 12.18 4.41
C PHE A 54 5.99 10.90 4.94
N TYR A 55 5.00 11.02 5.83
CA TYR A 55 4.26 9.85 6.29
C TYR A 55 3.23 9.45 5.23
N PRO A 56 3.38 8.30 4.55
CA PRO A 56 2.57 7.98 3.39
C PRO A 56 1.15 7.53 3.74
N ALA A 57 0.88 7.29 5.04
CA ALA A 57 -0.41 6.83 5.55
C ALA A 57 -0.99 5.70 4.68
N SER A 58 -2.23 5.85 4.23
CA SER A 58 -2.94 4.85 3.43
C SER A 58 -2.48 4.75 1.96
N ALA A 59 -1.64 5.67 1.47
CA ALA A 59 -1.21 5.65 0.07
C ALA A 59 -0.35 4.42 -0.26
N ILE A 60 0.32 3.83 0.74
CA ILE A 60 1.11 2.59 0.59
C ILE A 60 0.26 1.36 0.23
N LYS A 61 -1.06 1.42 0.43
CA LYS A 61 -1.97 0.29 0.25
C LYS A 61 -1.97 -0.25 -1.19
N LEU A 62 -1.75 0.62 -2.17
CA LEU A 62 -1.61 0.22 -3.58
C LEU A 62 -0.46 -0.77 -3.76
N ALA A 63 0.71 -0.52 -3.16
CA ALA A 63 1.86 -1.44 -3.25
C ALA A 63 1.54 -2.83 -2.67
N GLY A 64 0.84 -2.87 -1.53
CA GLY A 64 0.40 -4.12 -0.91
C GLY A 64 -0.55 -4.91 -1.81
N ALA A 65 -1.51 -4.25 -2.45
CA ALA A 65 -2.44 -4.89 -3.39
C ALA A 65 -1.74 -5.43 -4.64
N MET A 66 -0.84 -4.65 -5.24
CA MET A 66 -0.09 -5.06 -6.43
C MET A 66 0.82 -6.26 -6.12
N LEU A 67 1.59 -6.22 -5.02
CA LEU A 67 2.49 -7.32 -4.65
C LEU A 67 1.75 -8.58 -4.19
N ALA A 68 0.56 -8.45 -3.61
CA ALA A 68 -0.26 -9.62 -3.27
C ALA A 68 -0.75 -10.37 -4.52
N LEU A 69 -1.18 -9.63 -5.55
CA LEU A 69 -1.59 -10.21 -6.83
C LEU A 69 -0.41 -10.77 -7.62
N GLU A 70 0.73 -10.07 -7.63
CA GLU A 70 1.98 -10.56 -8.23
C GLU A 70 2.43 -11.87 -7.57
N LYS A 71 2.40 -11.91 -6.23
CA LYS A 71 2.70 -13.13 -5.50
C LYS A 71 1.78 -14.28 -5.89
N LEU A 72 0.46 -14.04 -5.96
CA LEU A 72 -0.50 -15.07 -6.39
C LEU A 72 -0.21 -15.57 -7.80
N ASN A 73 0.17 -14.68 -8.72
CA ASN A 73 0.57 -15.07 -10.06
C ASN A 73 1.82 -15.97 -10.03
N GLY A 74 2.84 -15.55 -9.29
CA GLY A 74 4.10 -16.28 -9.13
C GLY A 74 4.00 -17.62 -8.40
N LEU A 75 2.90 -17.92 -7.68
CA LEU A 75 2.68 -19.24 -7.11
C LEU A 75 2.54 -20.31 -8.19
N GLY A 76 1.91 -19.99 -9.33
CA GLY A 76 1.70 -20.93 -10.44
C GLY A 76 0.92 -22.20 -10.06
N ILE A 77 0.09 -22.14 -9.01
CA ILE A 77 -0.70 -23.29 -8.52
C ILE A 77 -2.09 -23.24 -9.14
N ASP A 78 -2.47 -24.30 -9.85
CA ASP A 78 -3.79 -24.41 -10.45
C ASP A 78 -4.90 -24.29 -9.41
N GLY A 79 -5.83 -23.36 -9.65
CA GLY A 79 -6.95 -23.13 -8.75
C GLY A 79 -6.68 -22.21 -7.57
N VAL A 80 -5.45 -21.71 -7.41
CA VAL A 80 -5.10 -20.67 -6.43
C VAL A 80 -5.03 -19.32 -7.13
N GLY A 81 -5.93 -18.42 -6.76
CA GLY A 81 -6.02 -17.07 -7.31
C GLY A 81 -6.65 -16.10 -6.33
N ARG A 82 -6.91 -14.87 -6.79
CA ARG A 82 -7.39 -13.78 -5.92
C ARG A 82 -8.73 -14.09 -5.25
N ASP A 83 -9.60 -14.84 -5.91
CA ASP A 83 -10.94 -15.18 -5.44
C ASP A 83 -11.00 -16.59 -4.80
N THR A 84 -9.84 -17.24 -4.59
CA THR A 84 -9.78 -18.51 -3.88
C THR A 84 -10.00 -18.28 -2.37
N PRO A 85 -10.89 -19.05 -1.73
CA PRO A 85 -11.08 -19.01 -0.28
C PRO A 85 -9.77 -19.22 0.48
N LEU A 86 -9.61 -18.47 1.57
CA LEU A 86 -8.43 -18.58 2.43
C LEU A 86 -8.77 -18.65 3.92
N ARG A 87 -7.84 -19.16 4.72
CA ARG A 87 -7.83 -19.06 6.18
C ARG A 87 -6.51 -18.45 6.61
N ILE A 88 -6.56 -17.56 7.60
CA ILE A 88 -5.41 -16.92 8.20
C ILE A 88 -5.27 -17.45 9.63
N GLY A 89 -4.18 -18.13 9.93
CA GLY A 89 -3.92 -18.62 11.28
C GLY A 89 -3.18 -17.59 12.13
N SER A 90 -2.84 -17.97 13.36
CA SER A 90 -1.98 -17.21 14.26
C SER A 90 -0.94 -18.16 14.86
N ALA A 91 0.33 -17.78 14.81
CA ALA A 91 1.46 -18.60 15.27
C ALA A 91 2.51 -17.79 16.08
N HIS A 92 2.25 -16.49 16.30
CA HIS A 92 3.11 -15.59 17.07
C HIS A 92 2.28 -14.53 17.80
N SER A 93 2.84 -13.90 18.84
CA SER A 93 2.18 -12.77 19.51
C SER A 93 1.81 -11.65 18.53
N GLY A 94 0.70 -10.97 18.80
CA GLY A 94 0.19 -9.88 17.98
C GLY A 94 -0.55 -10.31 16.71
N GLN A 95 -0.52 -11.59 16.32
CA GLN A 95 -1.22 -12.09 15.14
C GLN A 95 -2.69 -12.39 15.43
N ILE A 96 -3.58 -11.85 14.59
CA ILE A 96 -5.02 -12.09 14.64
C ILE A 96 -5.38 -13.10 13.55
N ALA A 97 -5.94 -14.25 13.92
CA ALA A 97 -6.46 -15.23 12.96
C ALA A 97 -7.75 -14.72 12.29
N ALA A 98 -8.04 -15.21 11.09
CA ALA A 98 -9.27 -14.92 10.36
C ALA A 98 -9.66 -16.13 9.49
N ASP A 99 -10.75 -16.79 9.87
CA ASP A 99 -11.39 -17.91 9.16
C ASP A 99 -12.68 -17.49 8.45
N ALA A 100 -13.23 -16.32 8.81
CA ALA A 100 -14.37 -15.69 8.16
C ALA A 100 -14.16 -14.17 8.02
N ASP A 101 -14.82 -13.56 7.04
CA ASP A 101 -15.01 -12.11 6.95
C ASP A 101 -16.50 -11.83 6.68
N PRO A 102 -17.27 -11.31 7.65
CA PRO A 102 -18.71 -11.11 7.51
C PRO A 102 -19.08 -10.09 6.42
N THR A 103 -18.12 -9.29 5.96
CA THR A 103 -18.33 -8.35 4.85
C THR A 103 -18.13 -8.99 3.48
N ALA A 104 -17.62 -10.23 3.43
CA ALA A 104 -17.38 -10.96 2.20
C ALA A 104 -18.63 -11.71 1.71
N PRO A 105 -18.72 -12.01 0.39
CA PRO A 105 -19.76 -12.88 -0.13
C PRO A 105 -19.76 -14.23 0.61
N GLY A 106 -20.89 -14.57 1.25
CA GLY A 106 -21.02 -15.80 2.02
C GLY A 106 -20.12 -15.89 3.27
N GLY A 107 -19.54 -14.77 3.72
CA GLY A 107 -18.63 -14.75 4.87
C GLY A 107 -17.21 -15.27 4.59
N VAL A 108 -16.88 -15.56 3.33
CA VAL A 108 -15.63 -16.25 2.95
C VAL A 108 -14.56 -15.25 2.53
N PRO A 109 -13.43 -15.12 3.26
CA PRO A 109 -12.38 -14.20 2.92
C PRO A 109 -11.58 -14.67 1.70
N THR A 110 -11.16 -13.71 0.88
CA THR A 110 -10.28 -13.91 -0.27
C THR A 110 -9.35 -12.70 -0.42
N ILE A 111 -8.21 -12.86 -1.12
CA ILE A 111 -7.31 -11.74 -1.41
C ILE A 111 -8.04 -10.64 -2.21
N GLY A 112 -8.88 -11.03 -3.17
CA GLY A 112 -9.70 -10.12 -3.95
C GLY A 112 -10.71 -9.35 -3.10
N HIS A 113 -11.30 -9.98 -2.07
CA HIS A 113 -12.16 -9.29 -1.12
C HIS A 113 -11.41 -8.24 -0.29
N TYR A 114 -10.24 -8.59 0.24
CA TYR A 114 -9.40 -7.62 0.96
C TYR A 114 -9.01 -6.44 0.06
N ILE A 115 -8.65 -6.69 -1.21
CA ILE A 115 -8.33 -5.60 -2.16
C ILE A 115 -9.54 -4.69 -2.41
N ARG A 116 -10.76 -5.24 -2.48
CA ARG A 116 -11.99 -4.43 -2.59
C ARG A 116 -12.20 -3.54 -1.37
N LYS A 117 -12.14 -4.09 -0.15
CA LYS A 117 -12.23 -3.31 1.12
C LYS A 117 -11.16 -2.20 1.17
N LEU A 118 -9.95 -2.55 0.77
CA LEU A 118 -8.79 -1.67 0.77
C LEU A 118 -9.02 -0.42 -0.08
N PHE A 119 -9.58 -0.55 -1.28
CA PHE A 119 -9.82 0.62 -2.13
C PHE A 119 -11.15 1.33 -1.85
N ALA A 120 -12.20 0.60 -1.45
CA ALA A 120 -13.51 1.20 -1.21
C ALA A 120 -13.48 2.22 -0.06
N VAL A 121 -12.91 1.85 1.09
CA VAL A 121 -12.96 2.67 2.31
C VAL A 121 -11.61 2.80 3.00
N SER A 122 -10.52 2.46 2.31
CA SER A 122 -9.18 2.49 2.92
C SER A 122 -9.11 1.59 4.16
N ASP A 123 -9.65 0.37 4.08
CA ASP A 123 -9.68 -0.56 5.21
C ASP A 123 -8.25 -0.96 5.65
N ASN A 124 -7.94 -0.75 6.94
CA ASN A 124 -6.62 -1.04 7.48
C ASN A 124 -6.41 -2.53 7.78
N ASP A 125 -7.45 -3.27 8.20
CA ASP A 125 -7.36 -4.71 8.40
C ASP A 125 -7.07 -5.40 7.06
N ALA A 126 -7.77 -4.99 5.99
CA ALA A 126 -7.53 -5.50 4.65
C ALA A 126 -6.08 -5.29 4.20
N TYR A 127 -5.52 -4.09 4.38
CA TYR A 127 -4.09 -3.86 4.11
C TYR A 127 -3.20 -4.77 4.96
N ASN A 128 -3.50 -4.92 6.25
CA ASN A 128 -2.73 -5.79 7.14
C ASN A 128 -2.74 -7.24 6.66
N ARG A 129 -3.87 -7.74 6.12
CA ARG A 129 -3.95 -9.10 5.56
C ARG A 129 -3.09 -9.27 4.31
N LEU A 130 -3.05 -8.25 3.44
CA LEU A 130 -2.17 -8.26 2.28
C LEU A 130 -0.70 -8.16 2.69
N TYR A 131 -0.39 -7.32 3.68
CA TYR A 131 0.95 -7.23 4.28
C TYR A 131 1.40 -8.57 4.86
N GLU A 132 0.51 -9.26 5.57
CA GLU A 132 0.77 -10.58 6.16
C GLU A 132 0.97 -11.65 5.09
N PHE A 133 0.13 -11.63 4.06
CA PHE A 133 0.22 -12.57 2.95
C PHE A 133 1.52 -12.39 2.19
N VAL A 134 1.86 -11.18 1.77
CA VAL A 134 3.12 -10.91 1.03
C VAL A 134 4.33 -11.15 1.92
N GLY A 135 4.27 -10.70 3.19
CA GLY A 135 5.37 -10.69 4.14
C GLY A 135 6.16 -9.39 4.10
N GLN A 136 6.55 -8.86 5.26
CA GLN A 136 7.25 -7.57 5.37
C GLN A 136 8.49 -7.49 4.49
N GLN A 137 9.31 -8.54 4.49
CA GLN A 137 10.53 -8.57 3.70
C GLN A 137 10.22 -8.45 2.20
N ARG A 138 9.36 -9.34 1.70
CA ARG A 138 9.03 -9.41 0.27
C ARG A 138 8.33 -8.14 -0.23
N LEU A 139 7.57 -7.44 0.63
CA LEU A 139 6.97 -6.16 0.29
C LEU A 139 8.01 -5.11 -0.11
N ASN A 140 9.14 -5.06 0.60
CA ASN A 140 10.19 -4.09 0.33
C ASN A 140 11.08 -4.57 -0.81
N ASP A 141 11.57 -5.82 -0.72
CA ASP A 141 12.44 -6.40 -1.74
C ASP A 141 11.77 -6.35 -3.13
N GLY A 142 10.48 -6.69 -3.22
CA GLY A 142 9.73 -6.66 -4.48
C GLY A 142 9.54 -5.26 -5.08
N LEU A 143 9.58 -4.20 -4.27
CA LEU A 143 9.59 -2.82 -4.73
C LEU A 143 11.00 -2.37 -5.14
N TRP A 144 12.00 -2.69 -4.31
CA TRP A 144 13.40 -2.33 -4.56
C TRP A 144 13.95 -2.99 -5.83
N GLU A 145 13.65 -4.28 -6.05
CA GLU A 145 14.01 -5.03 -7.26
C GLU A 145 13.48 -4.37 -8.55
N LYS A 146 12.34 -3.68 -8.46
CA LYS A 146 11.70 -2.96 -9.57
C LYS A 146 12.15 -1.49 -9.69
N GLY A 147 13.14 -1.09 -8.89
CA GLY A 147 13.69 0.28 -8.88
C GLY A 147 12.86 1.30 -8.08
N TYR A 148 11.92 0.86 -7.25
CA TYR A 148 11.19 1.73 -6.31
C TYR A 148 11.95 1.81 -4.97
N GLY A 149 13.10 2.51 -4.96
CA GLY A 149 14.05 2.51 -3.84
C GLY A 149 13.64 3.33 -2.61
N ASP A 150 12.93 4.45 -2.80
CA ASP A 150 12.57 5.37 -1.70
C ASP A 150 11.32 4.88 -0.94
N VAL A 151 11.43 3.67 -0.38
CA VAL A 151 10.36 2.99 0.36
C VAL A 151 10.92 2.22 1.54
N ARG A 152 10.15 2.23 2.63
CA ARG A 152 10.35 1.37 3.81
C ARG A 152 8.98 1.00 4.37
N LEU A 153 8.56 -0.25 4.24
CA LEU A 153 7.31 -0.79 4.78
C LEU A 153 7.63 -1.74 5.94
N VAL A 154 7.56 -1.23 7.17
CA VAL A 154 8.04 -1.90 8.39
C VAL A 154 6.95 -2.15 9.42
N HIS A 155 5.74 -1.64 9.23
CA HIS A 155 4.63 -1.95 10.11
C HIS A 155 3.27 -1.98 9.42
N ARG A 156 2.34 -2.72 10.02
CA ARG A 156 0.90 -2.73 9.73
C ARG A 156 0.29 -1.33 9.96
N LEU A 157 -0.84 -1.01 9.33
CA LEU A 157 -1.49 0.31 9.43
C LEU A 157 -2.47 0.43 10.61
N GLN A 158 -2.67 -0.66 11.35
CA GLN A 158 -3.49 -0.71 12.56
C GLN A 158 -2.92 -1.74 13.52
N GLY A 159 -3.12 -1.50 14.82
CA GLY A 159 -2.62 -2.33 15.90
C GLY A 159 -1.38 -1.73 16.57
N VAL A 160 -1.30 -1.82 17.89
CA VAL A 160 -0.11 -1.44 18.66
C VAL A 160 0.81 -2.64 18.71
N LEU A 161 1.51 -2.89 17.59
CA LEU A 161 2.47 -3.99 17.47
C LEU A 161 3.89 -3.48 17.62
N SER A 162 4.72 -4.24 18.33
CA SER A 162 6.16 -4.00 18.40
C SER A 162 6.82 -4.18 17.03
N PRO A 163 8.06 -3.66 16.82
CA PRO A 163 8.82 -3.95 15.62
C PRO A 163 8.97 -5.46 15.38
N GLU A 164 9.17 -6.26 16.42
CA GLU A 164 9.28 -7.72 16.32
C GLU A 164 7.98 -8.36 15.81
N GLU A 165 6.84 -7.99 16.36
CA GLU A 165 5.53 -8.51 15.92
C GLU A 165 5.18 -8.08 14.49
N ASN A 166 5.67 -6.92 14.03
CA ASN A 166 5.51 -6.50 12.64
C ASN A 166 6.36 -7.33 11.66
N ARG A 167 7.45 -7.97 12.11
CA ARG A 167 8.25 -8.87 11.29
C ARG A 167 7.64 -10.26 11.15
N HIS A 168 6.80 -10.67 12.09
CA HIS A 168 6.13 -11.97 12.10
C HIS A 168 4.75 -11.89 11.42
N THR A 169 4.64 -12.50 10.24
CA THR A 169 3.39 -12.53 9.46
C THR A 169 2.71 -13.88 9.51
N ASN A 170 1.39 -13.84 9.52
CA ASN A 170 0.52 -14.98 9.76
C ASN A 170 0.73 -16.14 8.76
N PRO A 171 0.47 -17.39 9.17
CA PRO A 171 0.29 -18.49 8.23
C PRO A 171 -1.03 -18.34 7.45
N PHE A 172 -1.03 -18.79 6.19
CA PHE A 172 -2.19 -18.79 5.30
C PHE A 172 -2.45 -20.19 4.74
N GLU A 173 -3.71 -20.55 4.57
CA GLU A 173 -4.14 -21.72 3.81
C GLU A 173 -5.16 -21.30 2.75
N PHE A 174 -4.92 -21.64 1.49
CA PHE A 174 -5.90 -21.51 0.42
C PHE A 174 -6.56 -22.86 0.19
N TYR A 175 -7.88 -22.89 0.01
CA TYR A 175 -8.64 -24.14 0.01
C TYR A 175 -9.78 -24.15 -1.01
N ARG A 176 -10.27 -25.36 -1.31
CA ARG A 176 -11.47 -25.63 -2.08
C ARG A 176 -12.25 -26.77 -1.42
N GLY A 177 -13.40 -26.44 -0.83
CA GLY A 177 -14.10 -27.39 0.04
C GLY A 177 -13.20 -27.81 1.21
N ASP A 178 -12.93 -29.11 1.33
CA ASP A 178 -12.06 -29.66 2.36
C ASP A 178 -10.59 -29.81 1.91
N GLU A 179 -10.30 -29.56 0.64
CA GLU A 179 -8.95 -29.67 0.07
C GLU A 179 -8.15 -28.38 0.32
N VAL A 180 -6.95 -28.51 0.89
CA VAL A 180 -5.98 -27.41 0.97
C VAL A 180 -5.14 -27.39 -0.29
N LEU A 181 -5.25 -26.31 -1.06
CA LEU A 181 -4.56 -26.13 -2.34
C LEU A 181 -3.14 -25.55 -2.14
N TYR A 182 -2.98 -24.66 -1.17
CA TYR A 182 -1.69 -24.03 -0.87
C TYR A 182 -1.58 -23.68 0.61
N ARG A 183 -0.40 -23.90 1.18
CA ARG A 183 -0.04 -23.51 2.54
C ARG A 183 1.15 -22.58 2.53
N GLN A 184 1.01 -21.46 3.22
CA GLN A 184 2.10 -20.62 3.64
C GLN A 184 2.25 -20.76 5.16
N PRO A 185 3.40 -21.22 5.67
CA PRO A 185 3.68 -21.14 7.10
C PRO A 185 3.85 -19.68 7.53
N MET A 186 3.87 -19.44 8.84
CA MET A 186 4.27 -18.15 9.39
C MET A 186 5.62 -17.74 8.80
N ARG A 187 5.78 -16.46 8.46
CA ARG A 187 7.05 -15.92 7.96
C ARG A 187 7.60 -14.90 8.93
N VAL A 188 8.92 -14.79 8.96
CA VAL A 188 9.66 -13.80 9.75
C VAL A 188 10.60 -13.05 8.82
N ASN A 189 10.57 -11.72 8.86
CA ASN A 189 11.67 -10.94 8.31
C ASN A 189 12.86 -11.00 9.28
N PRO A 190 14.02 -11.59 8.91
CA PRO A 190 15.17 -11.63 9.80
C PRO A 190 15.79 -10.24 10.00
N HIS A 191 15.51 -9.29 9.10
CA HIS A 191 16.07 -7.95 9.12
C HIS A 191 15.20 -6.98 9.94
N ALA A 192 15.85 -6.07 10.66
CA ALA A 192 15.18 -4.95 11.32
C ALA A 192 15.48 -3.67 10.52
N TRP A 193 14.49 -3.17 9.78
CA TRP A 193 14.66 -1.99 8.94
C TRP A 193 14.21 -0.72 9.66
N GLN A 194 15.02 0.31 9.55
CA GLN A 194 14.76 1.66 10.05
C GLN A 194 15.57 2.67 9.24
N ALA A 195 15.28 3.95 9.41
CA ALA A 195 16.12 5.01 8.86
C ALA A 195 17.53 4.97 9.48
N ALA A 196 18.54 5.41 8.73
CA ALA A 196 19.93 5.47 9.19
C ALA A 196 20.16 6.49 10.33
N ALA A 197 19.28 7.48 10.45
CA ALA A 197 19.30 8.50 11.49
C ALA A 197 17.88 8.76 12.02
N PRO A 198 17.74 9.30 13.26
CA PRO A 198 16.46 9.73 13.79
C PRO A 198 15.73 10.70 12.86
N ILE A 199 14.42 10.53 12.72
CA ILE A 199 13.55 11.41 11.95
C ILE A 199 12.61 12.11 12.92
N LEU A 200 13.08 13.20 13.51
CA LEU A 200 12.32 13.95 14.51
C LEU A 200 11.29 14.85 13.82
N ARG A 201 10.02 14.76 14.24
CA ARG A 201 8.92 15.61 13.75
C ARG A 201 7.98 16.04 14.87
N GLY A 202 7.40 17.23 14.69
CA GLY A 202 6.46 17.82 15.63
C GLY A 202 7.12 18.33 16.92
N ARG A 203 6.30 18.86 17.82
CA ARG A 203 6.71 19.35 19.16
C ARG A 203 6.21 18.47 20.30
N GLY A 204 5.25 17.60 20.01
CA GLY A 204 4.68 16.64 20.95
C GLY A 204 3.91 15.54 20.24
N TYR A 205 3.60 14.45 20.94
CA TYR A 205 2.79 13.35 20.44
C TYR A 205 2.02 12.64 21.55
N LEU A 206 0.93 11.95 21.18
CA LEU A 206 0.14 11.16 22.13
C LEU A 206 0.75 9.77 22.32
N ARG A 207 0.89 9.35 23.58
CA ARG A 207 1.27 7.99 23.97
C ARG A 207 0.44 7.56 25.18
N GLY A 208 -0.33 6.47 25.04
CA GLY A 208 -1.16 5.96 26.14
C GLY A 208 -2.24 6.95 26.62
N GLY A 209 -2.68 7.88 25.76
CA GLY A 209 -3.64 8.93 26.13
C GLY A 209 -3.00 10.21 26.70
N GLU A 210 -1.70 10.20 26.97
CA GLU A 210 -0.97 11.36 27.49
C GLU A 210 -0.20 12.08 26.38
N VAL A 211 -0.04 13.40 26.54
CA VAL A 211 0.79 14.21 25.64
C VAL A 211 2.24 14.15 26.11
N VAL A 212 3.13 13.70 25.24
CA VAL A 212 4.57 13.78 25.41
C VAL A 212 5.07 15.04 24.71
N GLU A 213 5.60 15.99 25.47
CA GLU A 213 6.12 17.29 24.99
C GLU A 213 7.55 17.15 24.41
N ALA A 214 7.71 16.31 23.39
CA ALA A 214 8.95 16.17 22.64
C ALA A 214 8.67 15.79 21.17
N PRO A 215 9.59 16.07 20.23
CA PRO A 215 9.48 15.56 18.87
C PRO A 215 9.37 14.03 18.85
N ARG A 216 8.51 13.50 17.99
CA ARG A 216 8.41 12.05 17.75
C ARG A 216 9.46 11.61 16.75
N ASP A 217 10.15 10.50 17.03
CA ASP A 217 11.04 9.85 16.06
C ASP A 217 10.26 8.91 15.13
N PHE A 218 10.40 9.12 13.82
CA PHE A 218 9.80 8.34 12.75
C PHE A 218 10.78 7.40 12.03
N ALA A 219 12.01 7.22 12.53
CA ALA A 219 13.01 6.34 11.93
C ALA A 219 12.48 4.89 11.74
N GLY A 220 11.68 4.38 12.68
CA GLY A 220 11.03 3.06 12.61
C GLY A 220 9.66 3.05 11.94
N SER A 221 9.25 4.13 11.27
CA SER A 221 7.94 4.24 10.62
C SER A 221 7.99 3.89 9.14
N ASN A 222 6.83 3.55 8.59
CA ASN A 222 6.63 3.40 7.16
C ASN A 222 6.99 4.69 6.41
N TYR A 223 7.63 4.55 5.27
CA TYR A 223 8.02 5.64 4.39
C TYR A 223 7.80 5.23 2.93
N MET A 224 7.35 6.18 2.11
CA MET A 224 7.33 6.07 0.66
C MET A 224 7.32 7.48 0.08
N SER A 225 8.28 7.78 -0.79
CA SER A 225 8.31 9.10 -1.43
C SER A 225 7.08 9.31 -2.34
N ILE A 226 6.68 10.55 -2.53
CA ILE A 226 5.58 10.86 -3.47
C ILE A 226 5.94 10.51 -4.91
N GLU A 227 7.24 10.43 -5.24
CA GLU A 227 7.71 9.95 -6.53
C GLU A 227 7.44 8.45 -6.71
N VAL A 228 7.71 7.64 -5.69
CA VAL A 228 7.37 6.21 -5.73
C VAL A 228 5.85 6.04 -5.80
N LEU A 229 5.07 6.77 -4.99
CA LEU A 229 3.60 6.72 -5.05
C LEU A 229 3.07 7.06 -6.45
N GLN A 230 3.58 8.12 -7.08
CA GLN A 230 3.22 8.50 -8.45
C GLN A 230 3.58 7.40 -9.45
N LYS A 231 4.78 6.80 -9.34
CA LYS A 231 5.20 5.73 -10.25
C LYS A 231 4.34 4.47 -10.10
N LEU A 232 3.92 4.12 -8.88
CA LEU A 232 3.00 2.99 -8.65
C LEU A 232 1.63 3.22 -9.30
N LEU A 233 1.10 4.45 -9.23
CA LEU A 233 -0.13 4.82 -9.94
C LEU A 233 0.04 4.67 -11.46
N ILE A 234 1.18 5.12 -12.01
CA ILE A 234 1.46 4.94 -13.44
C ILE A 234 1.61 3.45 -13.79
N ALA A 235 2.26 2.66 -12.95
CA ALA A 235 2.47 1.23 -13.18
C ALA A 235 1.16 0.45 -13.24
N VAL A 236 0.16 0.79 -12.42
CA VAL A 236 -1.16 0.13 -12.45
C VAL A 236 -2.07 0.65 -13.56
N LEU A 237 -2.03 1.96 -13.87
CA LEU A 237 -2.92 2.58 -14.87
C LEU A 237 -2.39 2.46 -16.31
N PHE A 238 -1.06 2.43 -16.48
CA PHE A 238 -0.38 2.44 -17.77
C PHE A 238 0.79 1.44 -17.81
N PRO A 239 0.56 0.14 -17.54
CA PRO A 239 1.64 -0.85 -17.41
C PRO A 239 2.52 -0.96 -18.66
N GLN A 240 1.96 -0.73 -19.85
CA GLN A 240 2.72 -0.79 -21.10
C GLN A 240 3.64 0.43 -21.32
N ALA A 241 3.47 1.50 -20.55
CA ALA A 241 4.26 2.72 -20.65
C ALA A 241 5.47 2.77 -19.69
N ILE A 242 5.62 1.75 -18.84
CA ILE A 242 6.78 1.58 -17.95
C ILE A 242 7.70 0.47 -18.47
N ALA A 243 9.00 0.53 -18.14
CA ALA A 243 9.97 -0.49 -18.54
C ALA A 243 9.62 -1.86 -17.95
N ALA A 244 9.94 -2.95 -18.67
CA ALA A 244 9.50 -4.29 -18.29
C ALA A 244 9.97 -4.71 -16.90
N GLU A 245 11.17 -4.29 -16.52
CA GLU A 245 11.83 -4.60 -15.24
C GLU A 245 11.17 -3.87 -14.06
N GLN A 246 10.41 -2.80 -14.34
CA GLN A 246 9.69 -2.02 -13.32
C GLN A 246 8.22 -2.44 -13.20
N ARG A 247 7.74 -3.30 -14.10
CA ARG A 247 6.35 -3.79 -14.11
C ARG A 247 6.12 -4.78 -13.00
N PHE A 248 4.87 -4.85 -12.58
CA PHE A 248 4.41 -5.93 -11.73
C PHE A 248 3.97 -7.09 -12.62
N ASP A 249 4.33 -8.30 -12.25
CA ASP A 249 3.96 -9.53 -12.94
C ASP A 249 2.51 -9.92 -12.58
N LEU A 250 1.57 -9.12 -13.07
CA LEU A 250 0.14 -9.32 -12.89
C LEU A 250 -0.46 -9.83 -14.20
N ARG A 251 -1.48 -10.68 -14.09
CA ARG A 251 -2.31 -11.04 -15.25
C ARG A 251 -3.09 -9.82 -15.73
N ASP A 252 -3.43 -9.77 -17.01
CA ASP A 252 -4.27 -8.70 -17.58
C ASP A 252 -5.58 -8.51 -16.80
N ASP A 253 -6.16 -9.61 -16.33
CA ASP A 253 -7.39 -9.59 -15.55
C ASP A 253 -7.21 -9.00 -14.14
N ASP A 254 -6.01 -9.12 -13.55
CA ASP A 254 -5.66 -8.51 -12.27
C ASP A 254 -5.42 -7.00 -12.41
N TYR A 255 -4.82 -6.55 -13.51
CA TYR A 255 -4.75 -5.11 -13.83
C TYR A 255 -6.14 -4.49 -13.94
N ARG A 256 -7.05 -5.13 -14.70
CA ARG A 256 -8.44 -4.66 -14.82
C ARG A 256 -9.17 -4.68 -13.48
N PHE A 257 -8.95 -5.70 -12.67
CA PHE A 257 -9.51 -5.81 -11.33
C PHE A 257 -9.06 -4.66 -10.42
N LEU A 258 -7.75 -4.37 -10.37
CA LEU A 258 -7.21 -3.24 -9.58
C LEU A 258 -7.79 -1.91 -10.04
N GLN A 259 -7.76 -1.63 -11.35
CA GLN A 259 -8.26 -0.38 -11.92
C GLN A 259 -9.75 -0.17 -11.59
N ARG A 260 -10.55 -1.24 -11.70
CA ARG A 260 -11.97 -1.20 -11.32
C ARG A 260 -12.15 -0.97 -9.82
N ALA A 261 -11.38 -1.65 -8.97
CA ALA A 261 -11.48 -1.49 -7.52
C ALA A 261 -11.08 -0.07 -7.09
N MET A 262 -10.06 0.51 -7.71
CA MET A 262 -9.60 1.88 -7.45
C MET A 262 -10.60 2.96 -7.89
N SER A 263 -11.42 2.68 -8.91
CA SER A 263 -12.42 3.63 -9.42
C SER A 263 -13.79 3.50 -8.75
N MET A 264 -14.01 2.44 -7.97
CA MET A 264 -15.32 2.11 -7.42
C MET A 264 -15.62 2.95 -6.18
N LEU A 265 -16.82 3.53 -6.12
CA LEU A 265 -17.31 4.19 -4.93
C LEU A 265 -17.81 3.15 -3.91
N PRO A 266 -17.77 3.44 -2.59
CA PRO A 266 -18.30 2.55 -1.56
C PRO A 266 -19.70 2.02 -1.87
N ARG A 267 -20.63 2.90 -2.28
CA ARG A 267 -22.01 2.57 -2.66
C ARG A 267 -22.16 1.63 -3.87
N GLU A 268 -21.12 1.48 -4.68
CA GLU A 268 -21.12 0.59 -5.85
C GLU A 268 -20.59 -0.81 -5.49
N CYS A 269 -20.04 -0.97 -4.29
CA CYS A 269 -19.61 -2.26 -3.77
C CYS A 269 -20.81 -3.08 -3.30
N LYS A 270 -21.02 -4.24 -3.92
CA LYS A 270 -21.98 -5.24 -3.43
C LYS A 270 -21.47 -5.93 -2.15
N TYR A 271 -20.17 -6.20 -2.12
CA TYR A 271 -19.45 -6.77 -1.00
C TYR A 271 -18.05 -6.16 -0.97
N PRO A 272 -17.63 -5.57 0.16
CA PRO A 272 -18.46 -5.18 1.31
C PRO A 272 -19.63 -4.25 0.90
N HIS A 273 -20.78 -4.35 1.57
CA HIS A 273 -21.92 -3.43 1.36
C HIS A 273 -21.75 -2.21 2.25
N TYR A 274 -21.86 -1.01 1.68
CA TYR A 274 -21.83 0.24 2.41
C TYR A 274 -23.13 1.01 2.13
N ASP A 275 -23.90 1.29 3.20
CA ASP A 275 -25.22 1.91 3.10
C ASP A 275 -25.18 3.42 2.78
N SER A 276 -23.99 4.03 2.72
CA SER A 276 -23.78 5.46 2.47
C SER A 276 -22.47 5.73 1.73
#